data_AF-Q23DL2-F1
#
_entry.id   AF-Q23DL2-F1
#
_cell.length_a   1.000
_cell.length_b   1.000
_cell.length_c   1.000
_cell.angle_alpha   90.00
_cell.angle_beta   90.00
_cell.angle_gamma   90.00
#
_symmetry.space_group_name_H-M   'P 1'
#
loop_
_entity.id
_entity.type
_entity.pdbx_description
1 polymer ?
#
loop_
_entity_poly.entity_id
_entity_poly.type
_entity_poly.pdbx_seq_one_letter_code
_entity_poly.pdbx_strand_id
1 'polypeptide(L)'
;MNRAEDNYRSQSQLREKTSCQVCHKKLVNLEYCLRCSRALCEKCYQKGNQSKSICQPCVDECIFMQKQIMQFKPKWCQQSSIGREWAQHLLDKDFKVLNEEYQEIQTQISKNVDSIKKQIPLFEKVLLDSDSFNLKGSNMNFSFLDFLYKIGFQQNQDTIRPVKNILLAFIYIKPEVGYSAYMKSLVVFLLFFMEESLAYFCFLKLFTEIMPEKIWPSNCNKEVLQKRVKEMSSLTLKFNCVSQSETIRAKYEEFLQNNILKFYSSFVIGFTSYRETFVYFSNLMKEKSFYNVDEYIMIISLINYDAIINQSSNIYQDILYNTTMTKINNFKIQLHEFLDNITSTNQIYSLYKQNQKLEVQKEQLIELMCNLQTEIGIKQSQQDQIESELDTMKFVTEISIHGQMQEETKLQLSVSSLKSQQKELEEQEQNLKESIQQGESKIKELLDRVEQKQKSSKQKAESREVIEMRYLNRQNQLKSKIRQLEEDLKQQDLEIASRTKILEARKKNLFNQSTQSFKSQIV
;
A
#
# COMPACT_ATOMS: atom_id res chain seq x y z
N MET A 1 -17.75 -26.96 8.68
CA MET A 1 -17.12 -28.30 8.56
C MET A 1 -18.14 -29.43 8.32
N ASN A 2 -19.40 -29.32 8.75
CA ASN A 2 -20.39 -30.42 8.79
C ASN A 2 -20.99 -30.89 7.43
N ARG A 3 -20.36 -30.66 6.27
CA ARG A 3 -20.87 -31.14 4.95
C ARG A 3 -19.90 -32.04 4.18
N ALA A 4 -18.65 -32.19 4.65
CA ALA A 4 -17.68 -33.11 4.08
C ALA A 4 -17.82 -34.54 4.63
N GLU A 5 -18.46 -34.72 5.79
CA GLU A 5 -18.41 -35.97 6.56
C GLU A 5 -19.21 -37.13 5.93
N ASP A 6 -20.30 -36.86 5.22
CA ASP A 6 -21.21 -37.91 4.71
C ASP A 6 -20.79 -38.49 3.33
N ASN A 7 -19.87 -37.83 2.62
CA ASN A 7 -19.63 -38.12 1.20
C ASN A 7 -18.59 -39.21 0.90
N TYR A 8 -17.91 -39.76 1.91
CA TYR A 8 -16.76 -40.68 1.73
C TYR A 8 -16.95 -42.11 2.24
N ARG A 9 -18.14 -42.47 2.74
CA ARG A 9 -18.44 -43.85 3.17
C ARG A 9 -19.08 -44.68 2.05
N SER A 10 -18.27 -45.11 1.07
CA SER A 10 -18.61 -46.35 0.36
C SER A 10 -18.35 -47.53 1.31
N GLN A 11 -19.42 -48.13 1.82
CA GLN A 11 -19.36 -49.21 2.83
C GLN A 11 -18.75 -50.54 2.31
N SER A 12 -18.32 -50.60 1.04
CA SER A 12 -17.95 -51.81 0.31
C SER A 12 -16.45 -52.19 0.33
N GLN A 13 -15.58 -51.46 1.04
CA GLN A 13 -14.12 -51.72 1.03
C GLN A 13 -13.45 -51.90 2.41
N LEU A 14 -14.23 -52.03 3.49
CA LEU A 14 -13.69 -52.35 4.82
C LEU A 14 -13.40 -53.86 4.96
N ARG A 15 -12.43 -54.38 4.18
CA ARG A 15 -11.80 -55.67 4.54
C ARG A 15 -11.04 -55.49 5.86
N GLU A 16 -11.09 -56.49 6.73
CA GLU A 16 -10.35 -56.51 7.99
C GLU A 16 -8.84 -56.40 7.72
N LYS A 17 -8.27 -55.22 7.94
CA LYS A 17 -6.82 -55.03 7.86
C LYS A 17 -6.23 -55.48 9.19
N THR A 18 -5.41 -56.53 9.15
CA THR A 18 -4.79 -57.11 10.34
C THR A 18 -3.62 -56.28 10.88
N SER A 19 -3.19 -55.23 10.17
CA SER A 19 -2.08 -54.35 10.54
C SER A 19 -2.35 -52.87 10.27
N CYS A 20 -1.69 -52.00 11.04
CA CYS A 20 -1.78 -50.56 10.93
C CYS A 20 -1.12 -50.05 9.64
N GLN A 21 -1.83 -49.26 8.84
CA GLN A 21 -1.32 -48.67 7.59
C GLN A 21 -0.41 -47.42 7.79
N VAL A 22 0.19 -47.28 8.97
CA VAL A 22 1.16 -46.22 9.30
C VAL A 22 2.43 -46.82 9.91
N CYS A 23 2.31 -47.79 10.83
CA CYS A 23 3.46 -48.44 11.46
C CYS A 23 3.58 -49.95 11.22
N HIS A 24 2.70 -50.55 10.41
CA HIS A 24 2.64 -51.97 10.04
C HIS A 24 2.51 -52.99 11.21
N LYS A 25 2.36 -52.52 12.45
CA LYS A 25 2.09 -53.37 13.63
C LYS A 25 0.69 -53.98 13.55
N LYS A 26 0.55 -55.22 14.05
CA LYS A 26 -0.73 -55.94 14.13
C LYS A 26 -1.77 -55.11 14.90
N LEU A 27 -3.00 -55.05 14.40
CA LEU A 27 -4.12 -54.38 15.08
C LEU A 27 -4.74 -55.31 16.12
N VAL A 28 -5.06 -54.72 17.27
CA VAL A 28 -5.83 -55.35 18.36
C VAL A 28 -7.24 -54.77 18.37
N ASN A 29 -7.33 -53.43 18.29
CA ASN A 29 -8.55 -52.69 18.01
C ASN A 29 -8.48 -52.07 16.60
N LEU A 30 -9.58 -52.12 15.87
CA LEU A 30 -9.67 -51.68 14.47
C LEU A 30 -10.26 -50.26 14.39
N GLU A 31 -9.39 -49.26 14.31
CA GLU A 31 -9.80 -47.87 14.10
C GLU A 31 -9.43 -47.37 12.70
N TYR A 32 -10.19 -46.41 12.19
CA TYR A 32 -10.02 -45.86 10.85
C TYR A 32 -9.83 -44.33 10.89
N CYS A 33 -8.88 -43.83 10.08
CA CYS A 33 -8.71 -42.39 9.89
C CYS A 33 -9.97 -41.76 9.30
N LEU A 34 -10.56 -40.77 9.96
CA LEU A 34 -11.73 -40.06 9.43
C LEU A 34 -11.48 -39.45 8.04
N ARG A 35 -10.27 -38.92 7.82
CA ARG A 35 -9.92 -38.14 6.61
C ARG A 35 -9.52 -39.01 5.42
N CYS A 36 -8.82 -40.11 5.66
CA CYS A 36 -8.25 -40.93 4.59
C CYS A 36 -8.59 -42.43 4.68
N SER A 37 -9.43 -42.86 5.61
CA SER A 37 -9.90 -44.25 5.79
C SER A 37 -8.81 -45.32 5.98
N ARG A 38 -7.56 -44.93 6.27
CA ARG A 38 -6.49 -45.87 6.67
C ARG A 38 -6.84 -46.57 7.98
N ALA A 39 -6.54 -47.86 8.11
CA ALA A 39 -6.63 -48.59 9.38
C ALA A 39 -5.44 -48.23 10.31
N LEU A 40 -5.71 -47.92 11.57
CA LEU A 40 -4.77 -47.33 12.54
C LEU A 40 -4.70 -48.16 13.83
N CYS A 41 -3.53 -48.20 14.46
CA CYS A 41 -3.40 -48.61 15.85
C CYS A 41 -3.49 -47.40 16.78
N GLU A 42 -3.70 -47.66 18.07
CA GLU A 42 -3.83 -46.66 19.14
C GLU A 42 -2.66 -45.67 19.26
N LYS A 43 -1.49 -46.01 18.71
CA LYS A 43 -0.30 -45.13 18.70
C LYS A 43 -0.11 -44.32 17.41
N CYS A 44 -0.96 -44.50 16.41
CA CYS A 44 -0.83 -43.86 15.08
C CYS A 44 -1.97 -42.91 14.73
N TYR A 45 -2.81 -42.57 15.72
CA TYR A 45 -3.86 -41.57 15.58
C TYR A 45 -3.84 -40.57 16.73
N GLN A 46 -4.39 -39.38 16.49
CA GLN A 46 -4.77 -38.44 17.53
C GLN A 46 -6.31 -38.50 17.69
N LYS A 47 -6.81 -38.57 18.94
CA LYS A 47 -8.25 -38.42 19.21
C LYS A 47 -8.59 -36.94 19.12
N GLY A 48 -9.39 -36.55 18.13
CA GLY A 48 -9.94 -35.19 18.09
C GLY A 48 -11.02 -34.97 19.16
N ASN A 49 -11.41 -33.71 19.37
CA ASN A 49 -12.41 -33.27 20.36
C ASN A 49 -13.81 -33.93 20.23
N GLN A 50 -14.04 -34.75 19.20
CA GLN A 50 -15.29 -35.48 18.96
C GLN A 50 -15.09 -37.02 18.96
N SER A 51 -14.05 -37.55 19.61
CA SER A 51 -13.70 -38.98 19.64
C SER A 51 -13.34 -39.63 18.28
N LYS A 52 -13.24 -38.83 17.22
CA LYS A 52 -12.86 -39.28 15.86
C LYS A 52 -11.33 -39.33 15.74
N SER A 53 -10.82 -40.39 15.13
CA SER A 53 -9.38 -40.65 15.00
C SER A 53 -8.82 -40.16 13.66
N ILE A 54 -7.73 -39.41 13.69
CA ILE A 54 -7.02 -38.91 12.49
C ILE A 54 -5.57 -39.38 12.55
N CYS A 55 -5.06 -39.94 11.45
CA CYS A 55 -3.69 -40.44 11.39
C CYS A 55 -2.65 -39.30 11.30
N GLN A 56 -1.45 -39.53 11.86
CA GLN A 56 -0.40 -38.50 11.88
C GLN A 56 -0.07 -37.92 10.48
N PRO A 57 0.08 -38.70 9.40
CA PRO A 57 0.30 -38.13 8.06
C PRO A 57 -0.80 -37.17 7.59
N CYS A 58 -2.06 -37.43 7.98
CA CYS A 58 -3.18 -36.55 7.67
C CYS A 58 -3.19 -35.26 8.52
N VAL A 59 -2.67 -35.32 9.74
CA VAL A 59 -2.45 -34.15 10.62
C VAL A 59 -1.33 -33.28 10.05
N ASP A 60 -0.18 -33.89 9.72
CA ASP A 60 0.99 -33.19 9.16
C ASP A 60 0.65 -32.47 7.85
N GLU A 61 -0.13 -33.11 6.98
CA GLU A 61 -0.63 -32.47 5.76
C GLU A 61 -1.63 -31.34 6.05
N CYS A 62 -2.53 -31.48 7.03
CA CYS A 62 -3.44 -30.38 7.39
C CYS A 62 -2.67 -29.14 7.89
N ILE A 63 -1.62 -29.36 8.69
CA ILE A 63 -0.70 -28.30 9.15
C ILE A 63 0.03 -27.68 7.95
N PHE A 64 0.52 -28.50 7.02
CA PHE A 64 1.16 -28.02 5.79
C PHE A 64 0.20 -27.14 4.97
N MET A 65 -1.02 -27.61 4.68
CA MET A 65 -2.05 -26.84 3.98
C MET A 65 -2.36 -25.51 4.67
N GLN A 66 -2.48 -25.49 6.00
CA GLN A 66 -2.74 -24.26 6.75
C GLN A 66 -1.59 -23.25 6.59
N LYS A 67 -0.33 -23.71 6.65
CA LYS A 67 0.84 -22.87 6.37
C LYS A 67 0.80 -22.29 4.95
N GLN A 68 0.55 -23.12 3.93
CA GLN A 68 0.45 -22.65 2.54
C GLN A 68 -0.67 -21.62 2.37
N ILE A 69 -1.83 -21.84 3.01
CA ILE A 69 -2.97 -20.91 2.93
C ILE A 69 -2.66 -19.57 3.60
N MET A 70 -2.02 -19.57 4.76
CA MET A 70 -1.63 -18.34 5.46
C MET A 70 -0.53 -17.57 4.73
N GLN A 71 0.48 -18.28 4.22
CA GLN A 71 1.65 -17.71 3.55
C GLN A 71 1.30 -17.11 2.18
N PHE A 72 0.61 -17.88 1.34
CA PHE A 72 0.38 -17.51 -0.06
C PHE A 72 -1.01 -16.92 -0.35
N LYS A 73 -1.94 -17.00 0.63
CA LYS A 73 -3.33 -16.54 0.51
C LYS A 73 -4.05 -17.02 -0.78
N PRO A 74 -3.91 -18.31 -1.17
CA PRO A 74 -4.53 -18.87 -2.36
C PRO A 74 -6.05 -18.79 -2.28
N LYS A 75 -6.66 -18.48 -3.41
CA LYS A 75 -8.11 -18.41 -3.63
C LYS A 75 -8.37 -18.89 -5.05
N TRP A 76 -9.50 -19.57 -5.24
CA TRP A 76 -9.87 -20.10 -6.55
C TRP A 76 -9.89 -19.00 -7.64
N CYS A 77 -9.18 -19.25 -8.74
CA CYS A 77 -9.08 -18.35 -9.90
C CYS A 77 -8.63 -16.92 -9.54
N GLN A 78 -7.78 -16.77 -8.52
CA GLN A 78 -7.18 -15.49 -8.14
C GLN A 78 -5.67 -15.63 -7.95
N GLN A 79 -4.94 -14.56 -8.26
CA GLN A 79 -3.49 -14.57 -8.19
C GLN A 79 -2.96 -14.59 -6.75
N SER A 80 -2.40 -15.73 -6.35
CA SER A 80 -1.61 -15.88 -5.12
C SER A 80 -0.14 -15.47 -5.35
N SER A 81 0.61 -15.28 -4.27
CA SER A 81 2.05 -14.97 -4.38
C SER A 81 2.86 -16.15 -4.94
N ILE A 82 2.58 -17.41 -4.54
CA ILE A 82 3.26 -18.58 -5.12
C ILE A 82 2.89 -18.81 -6.60
N GLY A 83 1.62 -18.60 -6.97
CA GLY A 83 1.21 -18.65 -8.37
C GLY A 83 1.88 -17.56 -9.21
N ARG A 84 2.22 -16.41 -8.59
CA ARG A 84 2.99 -15.34 -9.23
C ARG A 84 4.45 -15.74 -9.42
N GLU A 85 5.08 -16.30 -8.39
CA GLU A 85 6.44 -16.84 -8.45
C GLU A 85 6.58 -17.91 -9.55
N TRP A 86 5.66 -18.89 -9.60
CA TRP A 86 5.63 -19.91 -10.65
C TRP A 86 5.44 -19.31 -12.05
N ALA A 87 4.52 -18.36 -12.21
CA ALA A 87 4.31 -17.66 -13.48
C ALA A 87 5.54 -16.84 -13.89
N GLN A 88 6.21 -16.16 -12.96
CA GLN A 88 7.46 -15.41 -13.23
C GLN A 88 8.62 -16.32 -13.60
N HIS A 89 8.72 -17.52 -12.99
CA HIS A 89 9.71 -18.49 -13.41
C HIS A 89 9.41 -19.03 -14.82
N LEU A 90 8.16 -19.42 -15.11
CA LEU A 90 7.83 -20.13 -16.35
C LEU A 90 7.56 -19.21 -17.56
N LEU A 91 7.08 -17.98 -17.36
CA LEU A 91 6.58 -17.08 -18.40
C LEU A 91 7.45 -15.83 -18.55
N ASP A 92 8.13 -15.71 -19.69
CA ASP A 92 9.00 -14.57 -20.02
C ASP A 92 8.22 -13.38 -20.63
N LYS A 93 7.02 -13.08 -20.10
CA LYS A 93 6.10 -12.03 -20.61
C LYS A 93 5.40 -11.27 -19.48
N ASP A 94 5.06 -10.00 -19.73
CA ASP A 94 4.23 -9.19 -18.83
C ASP A 94 2.80 -9.74 -18.71
N PHE A 95 2.27 -9.79 -17.48
CA PHE A 95 0.99 -10.42 -17.19
C PHE A 95 -0.23 -9.65 -17.73
N LYS A 96 -0.14 -8.34 -17.96
CA LYS A 96 -1.23 -7.59 -18.61
C LYS A 96 -1.34 -7.99 -20.08
N VAL A 97 -0.20 -8.08 -20.77
CA VAL A 97 -0.12 -8.52 -22.18
C VAL A 97 -0.66 -9.94 -22.31
N LEU A 98 -0.27 -10.85 -21.41
CA LEU A 98 -0.83 -12.21 -21.37
C LEU A 98 -2.35 -12.20 -21.15
N ASN A 99 -2.86 -11.38 -20.24
CA ASN A 99 -4.30 -11.29 -20.02
C ASN A 99 -5.04 -10.77 -21.27
N GLU A 100 -4.50 -9.77 -21.96
CA GLU A 100 -5.05 -9.26 -23.22
C GLU A 100 -5.04 -10.33 -24.33
N GLU A 101 -3.92 -11.04 -24.54
CA GLU A 101 -3.82 -12.19 -25.45
C GLU A 101 -4.87 -13.26 -25.13
N TYR A 102 -5.08 -13.57 -23.84
CA TYR A 102 -6.08 -14.56 -23.42
C TYR A 102 -7.53 -14.11 -23.70
N GLN A 103 -7.86 -12.84 -23.43
CA GLN A 103 -9.19 -12.30 -23.71
C GLN A 103 -9.48 -12.26 -25.23
N GLU A 104 -8.45 -12.01 -26.06
CA GLU A 104 -8.60 -12.11 -27.51
C GLU A 104 -8.92 -13.55 -27.93
N ILE A 105 -8.18 -14.55 -27.43
CA ILE A 105 -8.42 -15.98 -27.71
C ILE A 105 -9.87 -16.37 -27.32
N GLN A 106 -10.33 -16.01 -26.12
CA GLN A 106 -11.71 -16.28 -25.69
C GLN A 106 -12.75 -15.57 -26.57
N THR A 107 -12.45 -14.35 -27.05
CA THR A 107 -13.30 -13.61 -27.98
C THR A 107 -13.37 -14.28 -29.36
N GLN A 108 -12.24 -14.76 -29.89
CA GLN A 108 -12.18 -15.48 -31.17
C GLN A 108 -12.94 -16.81 -31.09
N ILE A 109 -12.79 -17.55 -29.99
CA ILE A 109 -13.51 -18.80 -29.72
C ILE A 109 -15.03 -18.56 -29.66
N SER A 110 -15.48 -17.63 -28.80
CA SER A 110 -16.92 -17.38 -28.58
C SER A 110 -17.66 -16.94 -29.86
N LYS A 111 -17.00 -16.20 -30.76
CA LYS A 111 -17.56 -15.79 -32.06
C LYS A 111 -17.67 -16.93 -33.08
N ASN A 112 -16.80 -17.94 -33.00
CA ASN A 112 -16.60 -18.93 -34.08
C ASN A 112 -16.81 -20.39 -33.66
N VAL A 113 -17.41 -20.64 -32.49
CA VAL A 113 -17.56 -21.97 -31.86
C VAL A 113 -17.92 -23.09 -32.84
N ASP A 114 -18.96 -22.91 -33.68
CA ASP A 114 -19.45 -23.97 -34.57
C ASP A 114 -18.59 -24.18 -35.83
N SER A 115 -17.76 -23.20 -36.20
CA SER A 115 -16.71 -23.38 -37.20
C SER A 115 -15.54 -24.17 -36.59
N ILE A 116 -15.12 -23.79 -35.37
CA ILE A 116 -14.01 -24.43 -34.64
C ILE A 116 -14.33 -25.91 -34.37
N LYS A 117 -15.54 -26.26 -33.92
CA LYS A 117 -15.97 -27.67 -33.74
C LYS A 117 -15.78 -28.52 -35.00
N LYS A 118 -16.09 -27.97 -36.18
CA LYS A 118 -15.96 -28.67 -37.47
C LYS A 118 -14.50 -28.85 -37.90
N GLN A 119 -13.65 -27.87 -37.59
CA GLN A 119 -12.22 -27.89 -37.93
C GLN A 119 -11.39 -28.71 -36.93
N ILE A 120 -11.78 -28.72 -35.66
CA ILE A 120 -11.06 -29.36 -34.56
C ILE A 120 -12.03 -30.28 -33.80
N PRO A 121 -12.21 -31.55 -34.20
CA PRO A 121 -13.14 -32.48 -33.55
C PRO A 121 -12.88 -32.71 -32.06
N LEU A 122 -11.63 -32.55 -31.61
CA LEU A 122 -11.27 -32.61 -30.19
C LEU A 122 -11.92 -31.48 -29.36
N PHE A 123 -12.28 -30.35 -29.98
CA PHE A 123 -12.93 -29.24 -29.31
C PHE A 123 -14.32 -29.64 -28.79
N GLU A 124 -15.10 -30.40 -29.57
CA GLU A 124 -16.39 -30.94 -29.14
C GLU A 124 -16.23 -31.95 -27.99
N LYS A 125 -15.19 -32.80 -28.05
CA LYS A 125 -14.86 -33.72 -26.96
C LYS A 125 -14.57 -32.96 -25.65
N VAL A 126 -13.81 -31.86 -25.69
CA VAL A 126 -13.54 -31.02 -24.50
C VAL A 126 -14.82 -30.40 -23.95
N LEU A 127 -15.75 -29.94 -24.80
CA LEU A 127 -17.05 -29.41 -24.36
C LEU A 127 -17.82 -30.47 -23.55
N LEU A 128 -18.02 -31.66 -24.11
CA LEU A 128 -18.74 -32.77 -23.46
C LEU A 128 -18.08 -33.21 -22.14
N ASP A 129 -16.75 -33.30 -22.12
CA ASP A 129 -15.94 -33.65 -20.94
C ASP A 129 -15.95 -32.58 -19.83
N SER A 130 -16.29 -31.34 -20.18
CA SER A 130 -16.36 -30.19 -19.28
C SER A 130 -17.77 -29.96 -18.75
N ASP A 131 -18.79 -30.18 -19.59
CA ASP A 131 -20.20 -30.05 -19.19
C ASP A 131 -20.65 -31.20 -18.27
N SER A 132 -19.99 -32.36 -18.38
CA SER A 132 -20.09 -33.47 -17.44
C SER A 132 -19.16 -33.37 -16.23
N PHE A 133 -18.40 -32.28 -16.08
CA PHE A 133 -17.38 -32.17 -15.03
C PHE A 133 -17.99 -32.08 -13.63
N ASN A 134 -17.83 -33.15 -12.87
CA ASN A 134 -18.01 -33.17 -11.42
C ASN A 134 -16.63 -33.23 -10.78
N LEU A 135 -16.41 -32.54 -9.65
CA LEU A 135 -15.19 -32.71 -8.85
C LEU A 135 -14.95 -34.17 -8.44
N LYS A 136 -16.01 -34.95 -8.20
CA LYS A 136 -15.92 -36.40 -7.97
C LYS A 136 -15.37 -37.18 -9.17
N GLY A 137 -15.44 -36.64 -10.39
CA GLY A 137 -14.86 -37.17 -11.63
C GLY A 137 -13.58 -36.46 -12.10
N SER A 138 -13.02 -35.54 -11.32
CA SER A 138 -11.82 -34.75 -11.68
C SER A 138 -10.50 -35.50 -11.51
N ASN A 139 -10.55 -36.78 -11.12
CA ASN A 139 -9.42 -37.61 -10.66
C ASN A 139 -8.63 -37.03 -9.46
N MET A 140 -9.13 -35.96 -8.84
CA MET A 140 -8.57 -35.42 -7.60
C MET A 140 -8.87 -36.34 -6.41
N ASN A 141 -7.83 -36.68 -5.65
CA ASN A 141 -8.01 -37.42 -4.40
C ASN A 141 -8.50 -36.50 -3.25
N PHE A 142 -8.85 -37.12 -2.12
CA PHE A 142 -9.41 -36.44 -0.94
C PHE A 142 -8.58 -35.22 -0.49
N SER A 143 -7.26 -35.26 -0.64
CA SER A 143 -6.38 -34.19 -0.19
C SER A 143 -6.53 -32.91 -1.02
N PHE A 144 -6.66 -33.04 -2.34
CA PHE A 144 -6.93 -31.87 -3.20
C PHE A 144 -8.32 -31.31 -2.95
N LEU A 145 -9.33 -32.16 -2.71
CA LEU A 145 -10.68 -31.69 -2.39
C LEU A 145 -10.72 -30.97 -1.04
N ASP A 146 -10.03 -31.48 -0.01
CA ASP A 146 -9.87 -30.79 1.28
C ASP A 146 -9.23 -29.40 1.12
N PHE A 147 -8.15 -29.31 0.34
CA PHE A 147 -7.50 -28.03 0.05
C PHE A 147 -8.44 -27.07 -0.67
N LEU A 148 -9.16 -27.58 -1.68
CA LEU A 148 -10.11 -26.82 -2.49
C LEU A 148 -11.22 -26.20 -1.63
N TYR A 149 -11.80 -26.97 -0.70
CA TYR A 149 -12.76 -26.44 0.26
C TYR A 149 -12.16 -25.43 1.24
N LYS A 150 -10.89 -25.60 1.66
CA LYS A 150 -10.20 -24.65 2.55
C LYS A 150 -9.90 -23.30 1.88
N ILE A 151 -9.68 -23.26 0.56
CA ILE A 151 -9.50 -22.00 -0.21
C ILE A 151 -10.82 -21.35 -0.64
N GLY A 152 -11.95 -21.81 -0.10
CA GLY A 152 -13.26 -21.16 -0.28
C GLY A 152 -14.02 -21.54 -1.56
N PHE A 153 -13.61 -22.60 -2.27
CA PHE A 153 -14.31 -23.08 -3.46
C PHE A 153 -15.75 -23.51 -3.15
N GLN A 154 -16.67 -23.14 -4.03
CA GLN A 154 -18.07 -23.57 -4.01
C GLN A 154 -18.40 -24.21 -5.36
N GLN A 155 -19.01 -25.40 -5.36
CA GLN A 155 -19.32 -26.10 -6.61
C GLN A 155 -20.57 -25.50 -7.27
N ASN A 156 -20.37 -24.57 -8.20
CA ASN A 156 -21.38 -24.03 -9.10
C ASN A 156 -20.83 -23.95 -10.54
N GLN A 157 -21.68 -23.60 -11.53
CA GLN A 157 -21.26 -23.56 -12.93
C GLN A 157 -20.18 -22.49 -13.22
N ASP A 158 -20.28 -21.32 -12.58
CA ASP A 158 -19.29 -20.23 -12.72
C ASP A 158 -17.88 -20.66 -12.30
N THR A 159 -17.79 -21.62 -11.38
CA THR A 159 -16.53 -22.14 -10.85
C THR A 159 -15.92 -23.24 -11.74
N ILE A 160 -16.71 -23.87 -12.63
CA ILE A 160 -16.23 -24.86 -13.62
C ILE A 160 -15.79 -24.17 -14.92
N ARG A 161 -16.44 -23.03 -15.27
CA ARG A 161 -16.15 -22.25 -16.49
C ARG A 161 -14.66 -22.00 -16.74
N PRO A 162 -13.80 -21.61 -15.77
CA PRO A 162 -12.38 -21.38 -16.01
C PRO A 162 -11.64 -22.63 -16.51
N VAL A 163 -11.96 -23.81 -15.98
CA VAL A 163 -11.36 -25.09 -16.42
C VAL A 163 -11.70 -25.38 -17.88
N LYS A 164 -12.97 -25.16 -18.25
CA LYS A 164 -13.47 -25.31 -19.62
C LYS A 164 -12.77 -24.33 -20.57
N ASN A 165 -12.76 -23.04 -20.22
CA ASN A 165 -12.17 -21.97 -21.03
C ASN A 165 -10.67 -22.20 -21.32
N ILE A 166 -9.89 -22.61 -20.32
CA ILE A 166 -8.45 -22.92 -20.47
C ILE A 166 -8.23 -24.09 -21.43
N LEU A 167 -8.99 -25.18 -21.29
CA LEU A 167 -8.83 -26.36 -22.15
C LEU A 167 -9.30 -26.11 -23.58
N LEU A 168 -10.36 -25.33 -23.78
CA LEU A 168 -10.80 -24.91 -25.12
C LEU A 168 -9.79 -23.98 -25.79
N ALA A 169 -9.24 -23.00 -25.06
CA ALA A 169 -8.16 -22.15 -25.57
C ALA A 169 -6.92 -22.96 -25.94
N PHE A 170 -6.55 -23.94 -25.11
CA PHE A 170 -5.41 -24.79 -25.39
C PHE A 170 -5.61 -25.64 -26.64
N ILE A 171 -6.76 -26.31 -26.80
CA ILE A 171 -7.05 -27.11 -28.00
C ILE A 171 -7.29 -26.27 -29.26
N TYR A 172 -7.71 -25.01 -29.11
CA TYR A 172 -7.82 -24.06 -30.21
C TYR A 172 -6.44 -23.60 -30.73
N ILE A 173 -5.51 -23.26 -29.83
CA ILE A 173 -4.17 -22.76 -30.19
C ILE A 173 -3.16 -23.89 -30.45
N LYS A 174 -3.33 -25.04 -29.78
CA LYS A 174 -2.47 -26.23 -29.84
C LYS A 174 -3.24 -27.54 -30.09
N PRO A 175 -4.01 -27.64 -31.19
CA PRO A 175 -4.69 -28.89 -31.56
C PRO A 175 -3.71 -30.05 -31.78
N GLU A 176 -2.46 -29.77 -32.17
CA GLU A 176 -1.41 -30.77 -32.42
C GLU A 176 -0.93 -31.51 -31.17
N VAL A 177 -1.21 -31.01 -29.95
CA VAL A 177 -0.91 -31.72 -28.68
C VAL A 177 -2.01 -32.74 -28.33
N GLY A 178 -3.23 -32.53 -28.82
CA GLY A 178 -4.37 -33.36 -28.50
C GLY A 178 -4.90 -33.20 -27.07
N TYR A 179 -5.94 -33.97 -26.73
CA TYR A 179 -6.67 -33.84 -25.46
C TYR A 179 -6.74 -35.16 -24.67
N SER A 180 -6.44 -35.06 -23.37
CA SER A 180 -6.53 -36.13 -22.38
C SER A 180 -7.34 -35.65 -21.17
N ALA A 181 -8.34 -36.43 -20.72
CA ALA A 181 -9.21 -36.04 -19.60
C ALA A 181 -8.46 -35.78 -18.28
N TYR A 182 -7.24 -36.30 -18.15
CA TYR A 182 -6.36 -36.09 -16.99
C TYR A 182 -5.74 -34.68 -16.94
N MET A 183 -5.74 -33.94 -18.06
CA MET A 183 -5.34 -32.52 -18.11
C MET A 183 -6.21 -31.64 -17.20
N LYS A 184 -7.49 -32.03 -16.98
CA LYS A 184 -8.41 -31.34 -16.07
C LYS A 184 -7.83 -31.21 -14.65
N SER A 185 -7.11 -32.22 -14.17
CA SER A 185 -6.47 -32.21 -12.85
C SER A 185 -5.40 -31.12 -12.74
N LEU A 186 -4.58 -30.94 -13.78
CA LEU A 186 -3.55 -29.89 -13.83
C LEU A 186 -4.17 -28.49 -13.90
N VAL A 187 -5.17 -28.27 -14.75
CA VAL A 187 -5.84 -26.96 -14.87
C VAL A 187 -6.49 -26.57 -13.54
N VAL A 188 -7.18 -27.51 -12.87
CA VAL A 188 -7.77 -27.29 -11.54
C VAL A 188 -6.69 -26.95 -10.51
N PHE A 189 -5.55 -27.62 -10.52
CA PHE A 189 -4.45 -27.34 -9.59
C PHE A 189 -3.80 -25.96 -9.83
N LEU A 190 -3.61 -25.54 -11.08
CA LEU A 190 -3.13 -24.19 -11.38
C LEU A 190 -4.10 -23.14 -10.85
N LEU A 191 -5.41 -23.31 -11.10
CA LEU A 191 -6.49 -22.42 -10.62
C LEU A 191 -6.63 -22.34 -9.09
N PHE A 192 -5.92 -23.16 -8.31
CA PHE A 192 -5.80 -22.97 -6.87
C PHE A 192 -4.95 -21.74 -6.50
N PHE A 193 -4.03 -21.34 -7.39
CA PHE A 193 -2.96 -20.39 -7.10
C PHE A 193 -2.88 -19.20 -8.06
N MET A 194 -3.50 -19.28 -9.24
CA MET A 194 -3.43 -18.23 -10.25
C MET A 194 -4.78 -17.98 -10.94
N GLU A 195 -4.89 -16.81 -11.55
CA GLU A 195 -6.03 -16.43 -12.38
C GLU A 195 -6.07 -17.20 -13.72
N GLU A 196 -7.22 -17.16 -14.40
CA GLU A 196 -7.53 -17.99 -15.57
C GLU A 196 -6.53 -17.84 -16.73
N SER A 197 -6.10 -16.60 -17.01
CA SER A 197 -5.14 -16.27 -18.08
C SER A 197 -3.73 -16.83 -17.77
N LEU A 198 -3.22 -16.60 -16.55
CA LEU A 198 -1.92 -17.12 -16.14
C LEU A 198 -1.94 -18.66 -16.00
N ALA A 199 -3.05 -19.24 -15.57
CA ALA A 199 -3.25 -20.70 -15.58
C ALA A 199 -3.18 -21.25 -17.02
N TYR A 200 -3.80 -20.58 -18.00
CA TYR A 200 -3.70 -20.96 -19.40
C TYR A 200 -2.26 -20.93 -19.92
N PHE A 201 -1.51 -19.84 -19.73
CA PHE A 201 -0.14 -19.76 -20.25
C PHE A 201 0.83 -20.70 -19.55
N CYS A 202 0.68 -20.91 -18.23
CA CYS A 202 1.45 -21.94 -17.51
C CYS A 202 1.14 -23.35 -18.04
N PHE A 203 -0.16 -23.66 -18.24
CA PHE A 203 -0.59 -24.93 -18.83
C PHE A 203 -0.03 -25.13 -20.24
N LEU A 204 -0.11 -24.10 -21.09
CA LEU A 204 0.45 -24.10 -22.45
C LEU A 204 1.94 -24.46 -22.43
N LYS A 205 2.74 -23.71 -21.66
CA LYS A 205 4.20 -23.91 -21.53
C LYS A 205 4.58 -25.29 -20.99
N LEU A 206 3.85 -25.80 -20.01
CA LEU A 206 4.04 -27.15 -19.48
C LEU A 206 3.92 -28.22 -20.58
N PHE A 207 2.99 -28.06 -21.52
CA PHE A 207 2.82 -28.99 -22.64
C PHE A 207 3.74 -28.71 -23.83
N THR A 208 4.02 -27.46 -24.19
CA THR A 208 4.75 -27.13 -25.43
C THR A 208 6.25 -27.03 -25.28
N GLU A 209 6.77 -26.75 -24.08
CA GLU A 209 8.20 -26.53 -23.85
C GLU A 209 8.80 -27.52 -22.84
N ILE A 210 8.03 -27.92 -21.83
CA ILE A 210 8.47 -28.94 -20.86
C ILE A 210 8.17 -30.34 -21.41
N MET A 211 6.93 -30.66 -21.76
CA MET A 211 6.56 -32.00 -22.23
C MET A 211 7.05 -32.28 -23.67
N PRO A 212 7.87 -33.33 -23.92
CA PRO A 212 8.31 -33.67 -25.28
C PRO A 212 7.15 -34.08 -26.20
N GLU A 213 7.20 -33.62 -27.46
CA GLU A 213 6.19 -33.92 -28.48
C GLU A 213 5.83 -35.41 -28.62
N LYS A 214 6.82 -36.29 -28.50
CA LYS A 214 6.67 -37.74 -28.65
C LYS A 214 5.80 -38.41 -27.58
N ILE A 215 5.42 -37.68 -26.52
CA ILE A 215 4.52 -38.16 -25.46
C ILE A 215 3.24 -37.32 -25.31
N TRP A 216 2.99 -36.36 -26.22
CA TRP A 216 1.73 -35.62 -26.28
C TRP A 216 0.55 -36.58 -26.56
N PRO A 217 -0.65 -36.33 -25.99
CA PRO A 217 -1.83 -37.20 -26.19
C PRO A 217 -2.18 -37.55 -27.65
N SER A 218 -1.97 -36.63 -28.61
CA SER A 218 -2.14 -36.84 -30.06
C SER A 218 -1.06 -37.74 -30.66
N ASN A 219 0.20 -37.42 -30.38
CA ASN A 219 1.41 -37.96 -31.01
C ASN A 219 2.00 -39.16 -30.25
N CYS A 220 1.29 -39.61 -29.21
CA CYS A 220 1.60 -40.77 -28.37
C CYS A 220 1.65 -42.08 -29.19
N ASN A 221 2.76 -42.29 -29.91
CA ASN A 221 3.06 -43.57 -30.54
C ASN A 221 3.19 -44.62 -29.41
N LYS A 222 2.39 -45.69 -29.52
CA LYS A 222 2.42 -46.84 -28.60
C LYS A 222 3.84 -47.38 -28.43
N GLU A 223 4.66 -47.38 -29.48
CA GLU A 223 6.05 -47.85 -29.44
C GLU A 223 6.95 -46.98 -28.56
N VAL A 224 6.78 -45.65 -28.58
CA VAL A 224 7.57 -44.71 -27.76
C VAL A 224 7.24 -44.90 -26.28
N LEU A 225 5.95 -44.95 -25.94
CA LEU A 225 5.55 -45.26 -24.56
C LEU A 225 5.97 -46.67 -24.15
N GLN A 226 5.79 -47.69 -24.99
CA GLN A 226 6.25 -49.05 -24.68
C GLN A 226 7.77 -49.11 -24.46
N LYS A 227 8.57 -48.38 -25.25
CA LYS A 227 10.01 -48.27 -25.04
C LYS A 227 10.31 -47.64 -23.67
N ARG A 228 9.67 -46.51 -23.34
CA ARG A 228 9.86 -45.85 -22.03
C ARG A 228 9.43 -46.75 -20.87
N VAL A 229 8.32 -47.46 -20.98
CA VAL A 229 7.87 -48.44 -19.97
C VAL A 229 8.89 -49.57 -19.80
N LYS A 230 9.42 -50.12 -20.90
CA LYS A 230 10.46 -51.16 -20.84
C LYS A 230 11.75 -50.65 -20.19
N GLU A 231 12.15 -49.40 -20.45
CA GLU A 231 13.28 -48.75 -19.80
C GLU A 231 13.05 -48.58 -18.29
N MET A 232 11.93 -47.97 -17.89
CA MET A 232 11.56 -47.77 -16.48
C MET A 232 11.43 -49.09 -15.73
N SER A 233 10.81 -50.11 -16.34
CA SER A 233 10.72 -51.47 -15.80
C SER A 233 12.10 -52.11 -15.61
N SER A 234 12.95 -52.05 -16.63
CA SER A 234 14.30 -52.62 -16.56
C SER A 234 15.17 -51.94 -15.49
N LEU A 235 15.05 -50.62 -15.32
CA LEU A 235 15.73 -49.88 -14.25
C LEU A 235 15.19 -50.26 -12.87
N THR A 236 13.85 -50.29 -12.72
CA THR A 236 13.18 -50.63 -11.45
C THR A 236 13.55 -52.04 -10.96
N LEU A 237 13.55 -53.04 -11.85
CA LEU A 237 13.86 -54.42 -11.50
C LEU A 237 15.34 -54.58 -11.08
N LYS A 238 16.27 -53.91 -11.80
CA LYS A 238 17.68 -53.89 -11.43
C LYS A 238 17.90 -53.17 -10.09
N PHE A 239 17.23 -52.04 -9.85
CA PHE A 239 17.32 -51.27 -8.60
C PHE A 239 16.91 -52.11 -7.39
N ASN A 240 15.80 -52.86 -7.49
CA ASN A 240 15.35 -53.76 -6.42
C ASN A 240 16.12 -55.09 -6.33
N CYS A 241 17.18 -55.28 -7.14
CA CYS A 241 17.97 -56.51 -7.22
C CYS A 241 17.15 -57.80 -7.47
N VAL A 242 15.97 -57.65 -8.09
CA VAL A 242 15.08 -58.78 -8.36
C VAL A 242 15.54 -59.48 -9.63
N SER A 243 15.81 -60.78 -9.54
CA SER A 243 16.07 -61.63 -10.72
C SER A 243 14.90 -61.50 -11.70
N GLN A 244 15.18 -61.47 -13.00
CA GLN A 244 14.19 -61.15 -14.05
C GLN A 244 13.12 -62.24 -14.23
N SER A 245 12.27 -62.41 -13.23
CA SER A 245 11.04 -63.18 -13.35
C SER A 245 10.13 -62.46 -14.33
N GLU A 246 9.91 -63.09 -15.49
CA GLU A 246 9.08 -62.54 -16.56
C GLU A 246 7.67 -62.19 -16.05
N THR A 247 7.15 -62.94 -15.08
CA THR A 247 5.87 -62.65 -14.41
C THR A 247 5.89 -61.34 -13.62
N ILE A 248 6.94 -61.06 -12.85
CA ILE A 248 7.08 -59.82 -12.07
C ILE A 248 7.24 -58.63 -13.03
N ARG A 249 8.07 -58.80 -14.06
CA ARG A 249 8.27 -57.82 -15.12
C ARG A 249 6.97 -57.48 -15.85
N ALA A 250 6.22 -58.48 -16.28
CA ALA A 250 4.97 -58.31 -17.02
C ALA A 250 3.94 -57.50 -16.22
N LYS A 251 3.76 -57.80 -14.93
CA LYS A 251 2.85 -57.04 -14.05
C LYS A 251 3.26 -55.57 -13.89
N TYR A 252 4.55 -55.30 -13.76
CA TYR A 252 5.06 -53.94 -13.63
C TYR A 252 4.95 -53.15 -14.95
N GLU A 253 5.26 -53.78 -16.08
CA GLU A 253 5.06 -53.19 -17.41
C GLU A 253 3.57 -52.96 -17.72
N GLU A 254 2.67 -53.88 -17.35
CA GLU A 254 1.21 -53.71 -17.46
C GLU A 254 0.72 -52.49 -16.68
N PHE A 255 1.14 -52.36 -15.41
CA PHE A 255 0.78 -51.20 -14.58
C PHE A 255 1.25 -49.89 -15.21
N LEU A 256 2.51 -49.82 -15.66
CA LEU A 256 3.04 -48.62 -16.29
C LEU A 256 2.37 -48.32 -17.64
N GLN A 257 2.15 -49.31 -18.51
CA GLN A 257 1.43 -49.12 -19.79
C GLN A 257 0.03 -48.53 -19.57
N ASN A 258 -0.68 -48.98 -18.53
CA ASN A 258 -2.02 -48.51 -18.20
C ASN A 258 -2.07 -47.13 -17.53
N ASN A 259 -0.94 -46.57 -17.08
CA ASN A 259 -0.92 -45.35 -16.25
C ASN A 259 0.06 -44.25 -16.68
N ILE A 260 1.11 -44.55 -17.42
CA ILE A 260 2.18 -43.59 -17.74
C ILE A 260 1.65 -42.34 -18.48
N LEU A 261 0.74 -42.50 -19.44
CA LEU A 261 0.10 -41.38 -20.14
C LEU A 261 -0.79 -40.54 -19.19
N LYS A 262 -1.41 -41.17 -18.17
CA LYS A 262 -2.22 -40.47 -17.17
C LYS A 262 -1.31 -39.63 -16.27
N PHE A 263 -0.20 -40.21 -15.81
CA PHE A 263 0.81 -39.51 -15.01
C PHE A 263 1.39 -38.32 -15.76
N TYR A 264 1.79 -38.48 -17.02
CA TYR A 264 2.28 -37.37 -17.84
C TYR A 264 1.19 -36.32 -18.11
N SER A 265 -0.02 -36.72 -18.53
CA SER A 265 -1.13 -35.79 -18.83
C SER A 265 -1.61 -34.97 -17.63
N SER A 266 -1.40 -35.47 -16.40
CA SER A 266 -1.77 -34.80 -15.15
C SER A 266 -0.58 -34.17 -14.42
N PHE A 267 0.66 -34.38 -14.89
CA PHE A 267 1.88 -34.12 -14.13
C PHE A 267 1.78 -34.69 -12.70
N VAL A 268 1.37 -35.96 -12.60
CA VAL A 268 1.08 -36.76 -11.38
C VAL A 268 0.07 -36.16 -10.38
N ILE A 269 -0.60 -35.06 -10.71
CA ILE A 269 -1.62 -34.43 -9.87
C ILE A 269 -2.80 -35.39 -9.65
N GLY A 270 -3.26 -35.49 -8.41
CA GLY A 270 -4.32 -36.42 -7.99
C GLY A 270 -3.84 -37.83 -7.62
N PHE A 271 -2.61 -38.22 -7.95
CA PHE A 271 -2.05 -39.54 -7.56
C PHE A 271 -1.34 -39.53 -6.20
N THR A 272 -0.60 -38.47 -5.88
CA THR A 272 0.01 -38.25 -4.55
C THR A 272 -0.78 -37.24 -3.72
N SER A 273 -0.44 -37.03 -2.45
CA SER A 273 -1.08 -36.01 -1.60
C SER A 273 -0.83 -34.58 -2.11
N TYR A 274 -1.66 -33.62 -1.70
CA TYR A 274 -1.48 -32.20 -2.02
C TYR A 274 -0.08 -31.72 -1.62
N ARG A 275 0.41 -32.11 -0.43
CA ARG A 275 1.74 -31.72 0.08
C ARG A 275 2.86 -32.13 -0.87
N GLU A 276 2.93 -33.43 -1.20
CA GLU A 276 3.93 -34.00 -2.09
C GLU A 276 3.86 -33.37 -3.49
N THR A 277 2.67 -33.25 -4.06
CA THR A 277 2.48 -32.62 -5.37
C THR A 277 2.89 -31.14 -5.36
N PHE A 278 2.56 -30.37 -4.32
CA PHE A 278 2.91 -28.95 -4.23
C PHE A 278 4.43 -28.74 -4.23
N VAL A 279 5.18 -29.56 -3.49
CA VAL A 279 6.65 -29.47 -3.45
C VAL A 279 7.25 -29.88 -4.80
N TYR A 280 6.85 -31.03 -5.35
CA TYR A 280 7.28 -31.48 -6.68
C TYR A 280 7.02 -30.42 -7.77
N PHE A 281 5.82 -29.85 -7.79
CA PHE A 281 5.41 -28.91 -8.81
C PHE A 281 6.09 -27.54 -8.67
N SER A 282 6.44 -27.14 -7.43
CA SER A 282 7.28 -25.96 -7.20
C SER A 282 8.68 -26.12 -7.81
N ASN A 283 9.27 -27.31 -7.70
CA ASN A 283 10.57 -27.60 -8.30
C ASN A 283 10.47 -27.68 -9.83
N LEU A 284 9.43 -28.35 -10.35
CA LEU A 284 9.16 -28.41 -11.80
C LEU A 284 9.05 -27.02 -12.43
N MET A 285 8.37 -26.08 -11.77
CA MET A 285 8.22 -24.69 -12.23
C MET A 285 9.54 -23.93 -12.29
N LYS A 286 10.50 -24.25 -11.41
CA LYS A 286 11.83 -23.61 -11.36
C LYS A 286 12.80 -24.22 -12.35
N GLU A 287 12.86 -25.55 -12.42
CA GLU A 287 13.83 -26.29 -13.22
C GLU A 287 13.40 -26.46 -14.69
N LYS A 288 12.10 -26.29 -15.01
CA LYS A 288 11.52 -26.39 -16.36
C LYS A 288 11.89 -27.69 -17.12
N SER A 289 12.13 -28.79 -16.40
CA SER A 289 12.71 -30.00 -16.98
C SER A 289 11.73 -31.17 -16.99
N PHE A 290 11.56 -31.79 -18.17
CA PHE A 290 10.80 -33.04 -18.28
C PHE A 290 11.43 -34.20 -17.48
N TYR A 291 12.76 -34.20 -17.35
CA TYR A 291 13.47 -35.22 -16.58
C TYR A 291 12.90 -35.36 -15.18
N ASN A 292 12.50 -34.25 -14.55
CA ASN A 292 11.95 -34.23 -13.20
C ASN A 292 10.56 -34.89 -13.13
N VAL A 293 9.75 -34.76 -14.19
CA VAL A 293 8.44 -35.41 -14.30
C VAL A 293 8.62 -36.94 -14.37
N ASP A 294 9.53 -37.37 -15.24
CA ASP A 294 9.83 -38.77 -15.56
C ASP A 294 10.56 -39.48 -14.39
N GLU A 295 11.53 -38.79 -13.76
CA GLU A 295 12.19 -39.21 -12.52
C GLU A 295 11.17 -39.36 -11.37
N TYR A 296 10.27 -38.38 -11.18
CA TYR A 296 9.30 -38.43 -10.09
C TYR A 296 8.29 -39.57 -10.27
N ILE A 297 7.88 -39.87 -11.52
CA ILE A 297 7.07 -41.05 -11.84
C ILE A 297 7.82 -42.35 -11.53
N MET A 298 9.12 -42.42 -11.86
CA MET A 298 9.96 -43.56 -11.51
C MET A 298 10.09 -43.73 -9.99
N ILE A 299 10.31 -42.65 -9.23
CA ILE A 299 10.37 -42.66 -7.76
C ILE A 299 9.05 -43.11 -7.14
N ILE A 300 7.90 -42.59 -7.61
CA ILE A 300 6.57 -43.07 -7.18
C ILE A 300 6.44 -44.58 -7.40
N SER A 301 6.87 -45.06 -8.56
CA SER A 301 6.72 -46.46 -8.94
C SER A 301 7.69 -47.37 -8.16
N LEU A 302 8.89 -46.89 -7.83
CA LEU A 302 9.83 -47.55 -6.91
C LEU A 302 9.28 -47.66 -5.48
N ILE A 303 8.78 -46.55 -4.91
CA ILE A 303 8.18 -46.52 -3.57
C ILE A 303 7.01 -47.50 -3.42
N ASN A 304 6.29 -47.76 -4.52
CA ASN A 304 5.09 -48.60 -4.55
C ASN A 304 5.30 -49.93 -5.27
N TYR A 305 6.56 -50.33 -5.51
CA TYR A 305 6.91 -51.53 -6.26
C TYR A 305 6.16 -52.78 -5.78
N ASP A 306 6.19 -53.07 -4.48
CA ASP A 306 5.49 -54.21 -3.88
C ASP A 306 3.97 -54.18 -4.12
N ALA A 307 3.34 -53.00 -4.04
CA ALA A 307 1.91 -52.85 -4.27
C ALA A 307 1.54 -53.07 -5.75
N ILE A 308 2.44 -52.68 -6.67
CA ILE A 308 2.30 -52.89 -8.11
C ILE A 308 2.43 -54.37 -8.47
N ILE A 309 3.50 -55.05 -8.04
CA ILE A 309 3.74 -56.46 -8.42
C ILE A 309 2.76 -57.44 -7.78
N ASN A 310 2.20 -57.08 -6.62
CA ASN A 310 1.12 -57.82 -5.98
C ASN A 310 -0.27 -57.46 -6.52
N GLN A 311 -0.36 -56.56 -7.52
CA GLN A 311 -1.60 -56.09 -8.15
C GLN A 311 -2.65 -55.68 -7.10
N SER A 312 -2.26 -54.81 -6.16
CA SER A 312 -3.15 -54.32 -5.10
C SER A 312 -4.46 -53.79 -5.68
N SER A 313 -5.60 -54.30 -5.19
CA SER A 313 -6.93 -53.91 -5.65
C SER A 313 -7.21 -52.42 -5.49
N ASN A 314 -6.47 -51.73 -4.62
CA ASN A 314 -6.57 -50.30 -4.36
C ASN A 314 -5.24 -49.56 -4.64
N ILE A 315 -4.49 -49.94 -5.67
CA ILE A 315 -3.14 -49.39 -5.97
C ILE A 315 -3.03 -47.85 -5.90
N TYR A 316 -4.04 -47.09 -6.36
CA TYR A 316 -4.01 -45.62 -6.28
C TYR A 316 -4.11 -45.09 -4.84
N GLN A 317 -4.82 -45.78 -3.94
CA GLN A 317 -4.79 -45.47 -2.51
C GLN A 317 -3.42 -45.79 -1.93
N ASP A 318 -2.81 -46.91 -2.30
CA ASP A 318 -1.48 -47.28 -1.81
C ASP A 318 -0.42 -46.26 -2.26
N ILE A 319 -0.45 -45.82 -3.53
CA ILE A 319 0.38 -44.72 -4.05
C ILE A 319 0.18 -43.45 -3.23
N LEU A 320 -1.06 -43.03 -3.03
CA LEU A 320 -1.43 -41.85 -2.23
C LEU A 320 -1.01 -41.99 -0.76
N TYR A 321 -0.91 -43.20 -0.23
CA TYR A 321 -0.63 -43.43 1.19
C TYR A 321 0.84 -43.64 1.51
N ASN A 322 1.59 -44.25 0.59
CA ASN A 322 2.98 -44.64 0.76
C ASN A 322 3.94 -43.59 0.22
N THR A 323 3.54 -42.81 -0.78
CA THR A 323 4.38 -41.74 -1.34
C THR A 323 4.37 -40.54 -0.38
N THR A 324 5.53 -40.24 0.18
CA THR A 324 5.73 -39.15 1.15
C THR A 324 7.05 -38.46 0.85
N MET A 325 7.19 -37.17 1.15
CA MET A 325 8.43 -36.43 0.86
C MET A 325 9.70 -37.09 1.40
N THR A 326 9.67 -37.70 2.60
CA THR A 326 10.82 -38.44 3.14
C THR A 326 11.18 -39.64 2.28
N LYS A 327 10.20 -40.42 1.81
CA LYS A 327 10.45 -41.55 0.91
C LYS A 327 10.90 -41.09 -0.47
N ILE A 328 10.31 -40.02 -1.01
CA ILE A 328 10.72 -39.42 -2.29
C ILE A 328 12.21 -39.06 -2.24
N ASN A 329 12.64 -38.30 -1.22
CA ASN A 329 14.03 -37.86 -1.11
C ASN A 329 14.99 -39.05 -0.91
N ASN A 330 14.62 -40.02 -0.07
CA ASN A 330 15.45 -41.22 0.16
C ASN A 330 15.61 -42.06 -1.12
N PHE A 331 14.51 -42.32 -1.84
CA PHE A 331 14.56 -43.07 -3.11
C PHE A 331 15.24 -42.26 -4.22
N LYS A 332 15.13 -40.92 -4.25
CA LYS A 332 15.89 -40.07 -5.18
C LYS A 332 17.39 -40.21 -4.98
N ILE A 333 17.87 -40.11 -3.73
CA ILE A 333 19.29 -40.29 -3.39
C ILE A 333 19.76 -41.68 -3.82
N GLN A 334 19.05 -42.73 -3.40
CA GLN A 334 19.41 -44.12 -3.75
C GLN A 334 19.39 -44.37 -5.27
N LEU A 335 18.45 -43.77 -5.99
CA LEU A 335 18.34 -43.88 -7.44
C LEU A 335 19.54 -43.22 -8.14
N HIS A 336 19.96 -42.02 -7.72
CA HIS A 336 21.16 -41.39 -8.25
C HIS A 336 22.41 -42.20 -7.93
N GLU A 337 22.59 -42.64 -6.68
CA GLU A 337 23.71 -43.52 -6.29
C GLU A 337 23.74 -44.80 -7.13
N PHE A 338 22.59 -45.39 -7.42
CA PHE A 338 22.46 -46.57 -8.29
C PHE A 338 22.79 -46.29 -9.76
N LEU A 339 22.31 -45.17 -10.32
CA LEU A 339 22.62 -44.76 -11.69
C LEU A 339 24.11 -44.39 -11.86
N ASP A 340 24.70 -43.76 -10.85
CA ASP A 340 26.14 -43.48 -10.75
C ASP A 340 26.94 -44.79 -10.67
N ASN A 341 26.50 -45.78 -9.88
CA ASN A 341 27.14 -47.08 -9.78
C ASN A 341 27.06 -47.90 -11.10
N ILE A 342 26.02 -47.69 -11.92
CA ILE A 342 25.94 -48.27 -13.28
C ILE A 342 26.87 -47.54 -14.26
N THR A 343 26.99 -46.21 -14.16
CA THR A 343 27.75 -45.38 -15.12
C THR A 343 29.23 -45.20 -14.78
N SER A 344 29.65 -45.43 -13.53
CA SER A 344 31.03 -45.34 -13.05
C SER A 344 31.98 -46.46 -13.54
N THR A 345 31.59 -47.18 -14.59
CA THR A 345 32.52 -47.93 -15.44
C THR A 345 33.42 -47.00 -16.29
N ASN A 346 33.16 -45.68 -16.32
CA ASN A 346 33.98 -44.67 -17.00
C ASN A 346 34.51 -43.57 -16.04
N GLN A 347 35.83 -43.38 -16.01
CA GLN A 347 36.56 -42.56 -15.02
C GLN A 347 36.27 -41.04 -15.05
N ILE A 348 35.62 -40.53 -16.11
CA ILE A 348 35.37 -39.10 -16.36
C ILE A 348 34.51 -38.46 -15.24
N TYR A 349 33.61 -39.22 -14.61
CA TYR A 349 32.72 -38.70 -13.56
C TYR A 349 33.39 -38.44 -12.21
N SER A 350 34.63 -38.91 -11.97
CA SER A 350 35.36 -38.61 -10.73
C SER A 350 35.67 -37.11 -10.57
N LEU A 351 35.92 -36.43 -11.69
CA LEU A 351 36.09 -34.96 -11.76
C LEU A 351 34.75 -34.24 -11.58
N TYR A 352 33.67 -34.79 -12.13
CA TYR A 352 32.30 -34.27 -11.91
C TYR A 352 31.87 -34.38 -10.44
N LYS A 353 32.30 -35.42 -9.73
CA LYS A 353 32.03 -35.64 -8.30
C LYS A 353 32.74 -34.63 -7.38
N GLN A 354 33.87 -34.06 -7.80
CA GLN A 354 34.47 -32.89 -7.13
C GLN A 354 33.66 -31.61 -7.39
N ASN A 355 33.25 -31.37 -8.65
CA ASN A 355 32.41 -30.21 -8.99
C ASN A 355 31.00 -30.27 -8.37
N GLN A 356 30.38 -31.45 -8.23
CA GLN A 356 29.09 -31.58 -7.56
C GLN A 356 29.19 -31.44 -6.04
N LYS A 357 30.30 -31.83 -5.40
CA LYS A 357 30.53 -31.47 -4.00
C LYS A 357 30.65 -29.95 -3.82
N LEU A 358 31.29 -29.27 -4.77
CA LEU A 358 31.36 -27.81 -4.82
C LEU A 358 29.99 -27.16 -5.11
N GLU A 359 29.17 -27.70 -6.02
CA GLU A 359 27.81 -27.22 -6.27
C GLU A 359 26.89 -27.46 -5.06
N VAL A 360 26.92 -28.61 -4.39
CA VAL A 360 26.12 -28.84 -3.17
C VAL A 360 26.59 -27.94 -2.01
N GLN A 361 27.89 -27.69 -1.88
CA GLN A 361 28.41 -26.69 -0.93
C GLN A 361 27.98 -25.26 -1.32
N LYS A 362 27.86 -24.97 -2.61
CA LYS A 362 27.37 -23.70 -3.16
C LYS A 362 25.85 -23.57 -3.02
N GLU A 363 25.07 -24.63 -3.12
CA GLU A 363 23.63 -24.65 -2.81
C GLU A 363 23.40 -24.45 -1.31
N GLN A 364 24.20 -25.07 -0.44
CA GLN A 364 24.19 -24.80 0.99
C GLN A 364 24.63 -23.37 1.30
N LEU A 365 25.60 -22.82 0.57
CA LEU A 365 26.00 -21.42 0.68
C LEU A 365 24.91 -20.48 0.16
N ILE A 366 24.18 -20.84 -0.89
CA ILE A 366 23.03 -20.11 -1.43
C ILE A 366 21.85 -20.17 -0.45
N GLU A 367 21.59 -21.32 0.19
CA GLU A 367 20.60 -21.43 1.26
C GLU A 367 20.99 -20.56 2.47
N LEU A 368 22.27 -20.59 2.87
CA LEU A 368 22.80 -19.70 3.91
C LEU A 368 22.71 -18.22 3.51
N MET A 369 22.99 -17.89 2.24
CA MET A 369 22.86 -16.54 1.70
C MET A 369 21.40 -16.11 1.57
N CYS A 370 20.46 -17.00 1.25
CA CYS A 370 19.03 -16.73 1.24
C CYS A 370 18.52 -16.53 2.68
N ASN A 371 19.01 -17.30 3.65
CA ASN A 371 18.70 -17.10 5.06
C ASN A 371 19.29 -15.77 5.57
N LEU A 372 20.52 -15.43 5.20
CA LEU A 372 21.15 -14.14 5.50
C LEU A 372 20.49 -12.98 4.76
N GLN A 373 20.05 -13.14 3.51
CA GLN A 373 19.25 -12.16 2.77
C GLN A 373 17.84 -12.03 3.33
N THR A 374 17.30 -13.09 3.95
CA THR A 374 16.04 -13.02 4.69
C THR A 374 16.23 -12.29 6.02
N GLU A 375 17.33 -12.51 6.75
CA GLU A 375 17.67 -11.70 7.94
C GLU A 375 18.00 -10.25 7.58
N ILE A 376 18.74 -10.00 6.50
CA ILE A 376 19.02 -8.66 5.98
C ILE A 376 17.72 -8.03 5.50
N GLY A 377 16.83 -8.76 4.83
CA GLY A 377 15.51 -8.30 4.38
C GLY A 377 14.53 -8.05 5.53
N ILE A 378 14.63 -8.79 6.64
CA ILE A 378 13.91 -8.51 7.88
C ILE A 378 14.49 -7.26 8.56
N LYS A 379 15.82 -7.12 8.61
CA LYS A 379 16.48 -5.92 9.15
C LYS A 379 16.27 -4.68 8.27
N GLN A 380 16.20 -4.84 6.95
CA GLN A 380 15.83 -3.81 5.99
C GLN A 380 14.35 -3.49 6.14
N SER A 381 13.45 -4.48 6.23
CA SER A 381 12.04 -4.22 6.55
C SER A 381 11.84 -3.53 7.91
N GLN A 382 12.73 -3.76 8.89
CA GLN A 382 12.75 -3.02 10.16
C GLN A 382 13.34 -1.62 9.98
N GLN A 383 14.37 -1.46 9.15
CA GLN A 383 14.97 -0.17 8.82
C GLN A 383 14.00 0.68 7.99
N ASP A 384 13.30 0.13 7.00
CA ASP A 384 12.24 0.73 6.19
C ASP A 384 11.01 1.06 7.06
N GLN A 385 10.72 0.27 8.10
CA GLN A 385 9.71 0.64 9.10
C GLN A 385 10.19 1.82 9.95
N ILE A 386 11.44 1.81 10.42
CA ILE A 386 12.03 2.93 11.15
C ILE A 386 12.14 4.17 10.26
N GLU A 387 12.43 4.03 8.96
CA GLU A 387 12.59 5.12 8.00
C GLU A 387 11.24 5.62 7.49
N SER A 388 10.22 4.76 7.39
CA SER A 388 8.81 5.13 7.25
C SER A 388 8.27 5.86 8.48
N GLU A 389 8.63 5.41 9.69
CA GLU A 389 8.34 6.12 10.94
C GLU A 389 9.11 7.46 10.99
N LEU A 390 10.36 7.50 10.52
CA LEU A 390 11.18 8.71 10.44
C LEU A 390 10.63 9.69 9.40
N ASP A 391 10.14 9.22 8.25
CA ASP A 391 9.53 10.04 7.20
C ASP A 391 8.11 10.46 7.58
N THR A 392 7.37 9.63 8.32
CA THR A 392 6.12 10.05 8.98
C THR A 392 6.41 11.12 10.03
N MET A 393 7.50 10.97 10.80
CA MET A 393 7.93 11.95 11.80
C MET A 393 8.46 13.23 11.16
N LYS A 394 9.20 13.15 10.03
CA LYS A 394 9.59 14.30 9.20
C LYS A 394 8.36 14.97 8.61
N PHE A 395 7.40 14.23 8.06
CA PHE A 395 6.16 14.78 7.50
C PHE A 395 5.29 15.45 8.58
N VAL A 396 5.19 14.87 9.77
CA VAL A 396 4.55 15.51 10.94
C VAL A 396 5.34 16.75 11.37
N THR A 397 6.67 16.71 11.31
CA THR A 397 7.54 17.86 11.61
C THR A 397 7.45 18.93 10.53
N GLU A 398 7.29 18.58 9.25
CA GLU A 398 7.08 19.49 8.12
C GLU A 398 5.68 20.09 8.16
N ILE A 399 4.65 19.34 8.53
CA ILE A 399 3.32 19.88 8.83
C ILE A 399 3.40 20.83 10.03
N SER A 400 4.16 20.49 11.08
CA SER A 400 4.35 21.36 12.25
C SER A 400 5.13 22.63 11.89
N ILE A 401 6.20 22.52 11.10
CA ILE A 401 6.99 23.65 10.59
C ILE A 401 6.16 24.48 9.62
N HIS A 402 5.35 23.88 8.76
CA HIS A 402 4.48 24.61 7.84
C HIS A 402 3.32 25.29 8.58
N GLY A 403 2.79 24.67 9.63
CA GLY A 403 1.86 25.28 10.57
C GLY A 403 2.50 26.47 11.30
N GLN A 404 3.71 26.29 11.84
CA GLN A 404 4.51 27.35 12.46
C GLN A 404 4.89 28.46 11.46
N MET A 405 5.19 28.14 10.20
CA MET A 405 5.44 29.14 9.15
C MET A 405 4.17 29.88 8.75
N GLN A 406 3.01 29.22 8.71
CA GLN A 406 1.73 29.90 8.51
C GLN A 406 1.37 30.80 9.69
N GLU A 407 1.68 30.37 10.92
CA GLU A 407 1.50 31.16 12.13
C GLU A 407 2.50 32.33 12.20
N GLU A 408 3.76 32.11 11.83
CA GLU A 408 4.78 33.14 11.68
C GLU A 408 4.41 34.12 10.55
N THR A 409 3.87 33.64 9.43
CA THR A 409 3.38 34.51 8.34
C THR A 409 2.19 35.35 8.82
N LYS A 410 1.25 34.77 9.59
CA LYS A 410 0.16 35.51 10.24
C LYS A 410 0.69 36.52 11.27
N LEU A 411 1.72 36.18 12.03
CA LEU A 411 2.39 37.07 12.97
C LEU A 411 3.18 38.17 12.25
N GLN A 412 3.86 37.90 11.14
CA GLN A 412 4.54 38.89 10.31
C GLN A 412 3.54 39.83 9.62
N LEU A 413 2.38 39.31 9.16
CA LEU A 413 1.26 40.12 8.66
C LEU A 413 0.65 40.97 9.78
N SER A 414 0.55 40.43 11.00
CA SER A 414 0.08 41.17 12.18
C SER A 414 1.10 42.24 12.63
N VAL A 415 2.39 41.95 12.58
CA VAL A 415 3.49 42.87 12.90
C VAL A 415 3.65 43.95 11.84
N SER A 416 3.44 43.65 10.56
CA SER A 416 3.42 44.66 9.49
C SER A 416 2.17 45.53 9.56
N SER A 417 1.01 44.96 9.90
CA SER A 417 -0.20 45.71 10.27
C SER A 417 0.04 46.64 11.47
N LEU A 418 0.61 46.12 12.56
CA LEU A 418 0.97 46.91 13.74
C LEU A 418 2.04 47.97 13.42
N LYS A 419 2.99 47.71 12.51
CA LYS A 419 3.95 48.71 12.04
C LYS A 419 3.30 49.79 11.18
N SER A 420 2.30 49.46 10.35
CA SER A 420 1.51 50.48 9.65
C SER A 420 0.68 51.32 10.62
N GLN A 421 0.05 50.70 11.63
CA GLN A 421 -0.66 51.43 12.69
C GLN A 421 0.29 52.28 13.55
N GLN A 422 1.48 51.77 13.88
CA GLN A 422 2.52 52.54 14.56
C GLN A 422 2.96 53.73 13.70
N LYS A 423 3.14 53.55 12.38
CA LYS A 423 3.49 54.65 11.48
C LYS A 423 2.35 55.67 11.33
N GLU A 424 1.09 55.24 11.27
CA GLU A 424 -0.07 56.14 11.34
C GLU A 424 -0.14 56.89 12.68
N LEU A 425 0.18 56.24 13.80
CA LEU A 425 0.25 56.86 15.12
C LEU A 425 1.44 57.82 15.26
N GLU A 426 2.59 57.50 14.66
CA GLU A 426 3.75 58.40 14.58
C GLU A 426 3.47 59.59 13.67
N GLU A 427 2.78 59.41 12.54
CA GLU A 427 2.29 60.51 11.69
C GLU A 427 1.21 61.33 12.40
N GLN A 428 0.31 60.71 13.17
CA GLN A 428 -0.64 61.43 14.04
C GLN A 428 0.07 62.18 15.16
N GLU A 429 1.09 61.60 15.81
CA GLU A 429 1.89 62.26 16.84
C GLU A 429 2.72 63.41 16.25
N GLN A 430 3.25 63.26 15.03
CA GLN A 430 3.95 64.31 14.30
C GLN A 430 2.99 65.45 13.94
N ASN A 431 1.81 65.13 13.40
CA ASN A 431 0.75 66.11 13.13
C ASN A 431 0.23 66.77 14.42
N LEU A 432 0.19 66.04 15.54
CA LEU A 432 -0.18 66.58 16.85
C LEU A 432 0.92 67.47 17.41
N LYS A 433 2.20 67.11 17.24
CA LYS A 433 3.36 67.96 17.57
C LYS A 433 3.37 69.22 16.73
N GLU A 434 3.13 69.14 15.43
CA GLU A 434 2.97 70.32 14.56
C GLU A 434 1.76 71.15 14.96
N SER A 435 0.64 70.54 15.33
CA SER A 435 -0.55 71.25 15.84
C SER A 435 -0.32 71.89 17.21
N ILE A 436 0.45 71.23 18.09
CA ILE A 436 0.91 71.76 19.37
C ILE A 436 1.90 72.89 19.12
N GLN A 437 2.83 72.77 18.18
CA GLN A 437 3.83 73.79 17.85
C GLN A 437 3.21 75.00 17.13
N GLN A 438 2.18 74.79 16.31
CA GLN A 438 1.27 75.84 15.82
C GLN A 438 0.41 76.43 16.95
N GLY A 439 0.03 75.60 17.93
CA GLY A 439 -0.67 76.01 19.14
C GLY A 439 0.21 76.87 20.06
N GLU A 440 1.48 76.51 20.25
CA GLU A 440 2.53 77.23 20.96
C GLU A 440 2.94 78.48 20.19
N SER A 441 3.01 78.42 18.86
CA SER A 441 3.17 79.59 17.99
C SER A 441 2.00 80.56 18.17
N LYS A 442 0.74 80.08 18.15
CA LYS A 442 -0.45 80.89 18.43
C LYS A 442 -0.51 81.36 19.89
N ILE A 443 -0.06 80.57 20.86
CA ILE A 443 0.02 80.95 22.28
C ILE A 443 1.12 81.98 22.45
N LYS A 444 2.24 81.88 21.74
CA LYS A 444 3.32 82.87 21.72
C LYS A 444 2.89 84.14 21.01
N GLU A 445 2.15 84.04 19.90
CA GLU A 445 1.55 85.20 19.23
C GLU A 445 0.45 85.83 20.08
N LEU A 446 -0.33 85.03 20.83
CA LEU A 446 -1.30 85.51 21.80
C LEU A 446 -0.62 86.09 23.05
N LEU A 447 0.51 85.55 23.48
CA LEU A 447 1.34 86.08 24.57
C LEU A 447 2.02 87.36 24.12
N ASP A 448 2.53 87.47 22.89
CA ASP A 448 3.06 88.69 22.29
C ASP A 448 1.94 89.71 22.06
N ARG A 449 0.73 89.30 21.70
CA ARG A 449 -0.47 90.16 21.67
C ARG A 449 -0.95 90.52 23.07
N VAL A 450 -0.75 89.67 24.09
CA VAL A 450 -1.02 89.96 25.51
C VAL A 450 0.07 90.84 26.07
N GLU A 451 1.31 90.75 25.60
CA GLU A 451 2.45 91.56 26.02
C GLU A 451 2.42 92.92 25.29
N GLN A 452 1.94 92.98 24.04
CA GLN A 452 1.53 94.22 23.38
C GLN A 452 0.27 94.80 24.01
N LYS A 453 -0.71 93.99 24.44
CA LYS A 453 -1.84 94.44 25.26
C LYS A 453 -1.43 94.80 26.68
N GLN A 454 -0.32 94.32 27.22
CA GLN A 454 0.24 94.71 28.52
C GLN A 454 1.18 95.89 28.39
N LYS A 455 1.85 96.10 27.26
CA LYS A 455 2.58 97.33 26.93
C LYS A 455 1.58 98.46 26.66
N SER A 456 0.47 98.18 25.96
CA SER A 456 -0.65 99.14 25.80
C SER A 456 -1.63 99.19 26.98
N SER A 457 -1.61 98.23 27.92
CA SER A 457 -2.31 98.36 29.22
C SER A 457 -1.43 98.99 30.30
N LYS A 458 -0.10 98.89 30.26
CA LYS A 458 0.79 99.76 31.06
C LYS A 458 0.62 101.22 30.64
N GLN A 459 0.54 101.50 29.33
CA GLN A 459 0.10 102.81 28.82
C GLN A 459 -1.36 103.20 29.16
N LYS A 460 -2.19 102.29 29.72
CA LYS A 460 -3.54 102.61 30.25
C LYS A 460 -3.67 102.48 31.77
N ALA A 461 -2.68 101.91 32.46
CA ALA A 461 -2.57 101.85 33.92
C ALA A 461 -1.87 103.11 34.44
N GLU A 462 -0.78 103.55 33.79
CA GLU A 462 -0.14 104.85 34.01
C GLU A 462 -1.07 106.04 33.71
N SER A 463 -2.18 105.79 33.02
CA SER A 463 -3.22 106.80 32.76
C SER A 463 -4.21 106.97 33.92
N ARG A 464 -4.47 105.95 34.75
CA ARG A 464 -5.47 106.04 35.83
C ARG A 464 -4.98 106.74 37.08
N GLU A 465 -3.78 106.43 37.58
CA GLU A 465 -3.21 107.15 38.73
C GLU A 465 -2.99 108.65 38.43
N VAL A 466 -2.62 108.98 37.17
CA VAL A 466 -2.47 110.37 36.71
C VAL A 466 -3.82 111.10 36.62
N ILE A 467 -4.91 110.41 36.30
CA ILE A 467 -6.26 111.03 36.26
C ILE A 467 -6.79 111.28 37.67
N GLU A 468 -6.59 110.36 38.60
CA GLU A 468 -7.12 110.47 39.97
C GLU A 468 -6.39 111.55 40.79
N MET A 469 -5.05 111.61 40.67
CA MET A 469 -4.25 112.74 41.19
C MET A 469 -4.62 114.08 40.55
N ARG A 470 -4.90 114.13 39.24
CA ARG A 470 -5.37 115.36 38.58
C ARG A 470 -6.77 115.78 39.02
N TYR A 471 -7.65 114.83 39.34
CA TYR A 471 -9.00 115.15 39.82
C TYR A 471 -8.95 115.79 41.22
N LEU A 472 -8.21 115.17 42.15
CA LEU A 472 -8.07 115.65 43.52
C LEU A 472 -7.36 117.02 43.59
N ASN A 473 -6.28 117.20 42.80
CA ASN A 473 -5.55 118.46 42.76
C ASN A 473 -6.36 119.59 42.09
N ARG A 474 -7.15 119.27 41.05
CA ARG A 474 -8.06 120.24 40.40
C ARG A 474 -9.24 120.63 41.29
N GLN A 475 -9.74 119.71 42.14
CA GLN A 475 -10.78 120.02 43.11
C GLN A 475 -10.27 120.96 44.22
N ASN A 476 -9.03 120.80 44.67
CA ASN A 476 -8.38 121.72 45.60
C ASN A 476 -8.09 123.08 44.97
N GLN A 477 -7.59 123.13 43.72
CA GLN A 477 -7.43 124.38 42.98
C GLN A 477 -8.76 125.11 42.75
N LEU A 478 -9.86 124.40 42.46
CA LEU A 478 -11.18 125.03 42.34
C LEU A 478 -11.67 125.62 43.66
N LYS A 479 -11.45 124.93 44.79
CA LYS A 479 -11.77 125.47 46.13
C LYS A 479 -10.95 126.71 46.51
N SER A 480 -9.66 126.77 46.15
CA SER A 480 -8.87 127.99 46.37
C SER A 480 -9.34 129.13 45.45
N LYS A 481 -9.66 128.82 44.19
CA LYS A 481 -10.09 129.80 43.20
C LYS A 481 -11.49 130.37 43.47
N ILE A 482 -12.38 129.60 44.09
CA ILE A 482 -13.69 130.10 44.56
C ILE A 482 -13.51 131.13 45.68
N ARG A 483 -12.72 130.83 46.72
CA ARG A 483 -12.44 131.81 47.79
C ARG A 483 -11.80 133.09 47.26
N GLN A 484 -10.87 132.96 46.33
CA GLN A 484 -10.21 134.10 45.71
C GLN A 484 -11.18 134.94 44.86
N LEU A 485 -12.10 134.30 44.13
CA LEU A 485 -13.17 135.01 43.41
C LEU A 485 -14.22 135.64 44.34
N GLU A 486 -14.46 135.10 45.52
CA GLU A 486 -15.32 135.71 46.55
C GLU A 486 -14.69 136.96 47.18
N GLU A 487 -13.36 136.99 47.34
CA GLU A 487 -12.61 138.19 47.76
C GLU A 487 -12.47 139.21 46.63
N ASP A 488 -12.21 138.77 45.39
CA ASP A 488 -12.20 139.63 44.20
C ASP A 488 -13.56 140.30 43.97
N LEU A 489 -14.68 139.60 44.21
CA LEU A 489 -16.04 140.18 44.14
C LEU A 489 -16.24 141.29 45.17
N LYS A 490 -15.81 141.09 46.43
CA LYS A 490 -15.84 142.16 47.45
C LYS A 490 -14.96 143.36 47.07
N GLN A 491 -13.82 143.12 46.42
CA GLN A 491 -12.99 144.21 45.87
C GLN A 491 -13.66 144.90 44.69
N GLN A 492 -14.35 144.18 43.80
CA GLN A 492 -15.07 144.77 42.67
C GLN A 492 -16.27 145.62 43.13
N ASP A 493 -17.01 145.24 44.18
CA ASP A 493 -18.09 146.08 44.74
C ASP A 493 -17.54 147.42 45.27
N LEU A 494 -16.39 147.39 45.96
CA LEU A 494 -15.66 148.59 46.38
C LEU A 494 -15.13 149.39 45.18
N GLU A 495 -14.63 148.72 44.14
CA GLU A 495 -14.11 149.36 42.93
C GLU A 495 -15.24 150.01 42.11
N ILE A 496 -16.42 149.40 42.02
CA ILE A 496 -17.62 149.96 41.36
C ILE A 496 -18.12 151.19 42.12
N ALA A 497 -18.14 151.17 43.45
CA ALA A 497 -18.42 152.35 44.26
C ALA A 497 -17.43 153.50 44.00
N SER A 498 -16.15 153.18 43.73
CA SER A 498 -15.13 154.18 43.34
C SER A 498 -15.27 154.66 41.89
N ARG A 499 -15.55 153.76 40.93
CA ARG A 499 -15.67 154.07 39.50
C ARG A 499 -16.93 154.85 39.17
N THR A 500 -17.99 154.71 39.96
CA THR A 500 -19.18 155.56 39.85
C THR A 500 -18.83 157.02 40.11
N LYS A 501 -18.04 157.32 41.15
CA LYS A 501 -17.48 158.67 41.41
C LYS A 501 -16.53 159.16 40.30
N ILE A 502 -15.80 158.25 39.65
CA ILE A 502 -14.91 158.60 38.52
C ILE A 502 -15.70 158.88 37.23
N LEU A 503 -16.81 158.19 36.98
CA LEU A 503 -17.69 158.46 35.83
C LEU A 503 -18.39 159.83 35.95
N GLU A 504 -18.77 160.22 37.16
CA GLU A 504 -19.23 161.59 37.48
C GLU A 504 -18.13 162.64 37.16
N ALA A 505 -16.85 162.32 37.42
CA ALA A 505 -15.72 163.19 37.08
C ALA A 505 -15.33 163.16 35.59
N ARG A 506 -15.51 162.05 34.86
CA ARG A 506 -15.07 161.91 33.45
C ARG A 506 -16.10 162.38 32.42
N LYS A 507 -17.40 162.44 32.79
CA LYS A 507 -18.40 163.25 32.06
C LYS A 507 -17.96 164.70 31.86
N LYS A 508 -17.12 165.21 32.78
CA LYS A 508 -16.50 166.54 32.76
C LYS A 508 -15.34 166.68 31.75
N ASN A 509 -14.81 165.59 31.20
CA ASN A 509 -13.64 165.57 30.29
C ASN A 509 -13.98 165.13 28.86
N LEU A 510 -15.18 164.60 28.61
CA LEU A 510 -15.83 164.59 27.27
C LEU A 510 -15.96 166.00 26.65
N PHE A 511 -15.65 167.03 27.43
CA PHE A 511 -15.65 168.45 27.08
C PHE A 511 -14.35 168.95 26.41
N ASN A 512 -13.23 168.21 26.50
CA ASN A 512 -11.88 168.80 26.38
C ASN A 512 -10.94 168.27 25.27
N GLN A 513 -11.27 167.20 24.54
CA GLN A 513 -10.38 166.66 23.48
C GLN A 513 -11.05 166.40 22.13
N SER A 514 -12.24 166.98 21.95
CA SER A 514 -12.80 167.46 20.67
C SER A 514 -11.94 168.55 19.99
N THR A 515 -10.61 168.50 20.15
CA THR A 515 -9.71 169.66 20.09
C THR A 515 -8.31 169.34 19.57
N GLN A 516 -7.90 168.07 19.56
CA GLN A 516 -6.65 167.56 18.97
C GLN A 516 -6.98 166.32 18.14
N SER A 517 -7.38 166.44 16.87
CA SER A 517 -7.02 167.46 15.86
C SER A 517 -5.52 167.46 15.51
N PHE A 518 -5.25 167.73 14.23
CA PHE A 518 -3.95 168.04 13.63
C PHE A 518 -2.96 166.85 13.53
N LYS A 519 -2.42 166.67 12.32
CA LYS A 519 -1.33 165.75 11.92
C LYS A 519 -1.75 164.27 11.78
N SER A 520 -2.00 163.71 10.60
CA SER A 520 -1.90 164.23 9.22
C SER A 520 -0.54 164.82 8.82
N GLN A 521 0.56 164.17 9.23
CA GLN A 521 1.93 164.42 8.76
C GLN A 521 2.73 163.10 8.87
N ILE A 522 3.65 162.75 7.97
CA ILE A 522 3.95 163.28 6.64
C ILE A 522 4.54 162.10 5.81
N VAL A 523 4.45 162.07 4.47
CA VAL A 523 3.80 163.05 3.59
C VAL A 523 2.31 162.78 3.43
#